data_AF-A0A1M7KG62-F1
#
_entry.id   AF-A0A1M7KG62-F1
#
_cell.length_a   1.000
_cell.length_b   1.000
_cell.length_c   1.000
_cell.angle_alpha   90.00
_cell.angle_beta   90.00
_cell.angle_gamma   90.00
#
_symmetry.space_group_name_H-M   'P 1'
#
loop_
_entity.id
_entity.type
_entity.pdbx_description
1 polymer ?
#
loop_
_entity_poly.entity_id
_entity_poly.type
_entity_poly.pdbx_seq_one_letter_code
_entity_poly.pdbx_strand_id
1 'polypeptide(L)'
;MNDNVLLMVFVAVFAGVWWFVSKRLAKMGKGAFLRHFLGGVLGLFSGLVALSLAFGLSGETSVTGQDDKGNQSVDSASSTHQDLSNHYEVISDQVNAPFKRTVEVVLHERVSEDQLEEIGRSIKAMDDEEVERTFIGYRLDSQPSDSAYWGTTHYNPTLNVVILGLTPDEYKALQDFDVAGEYQEIMGSWFIGRGFPHLLVAYKVDGESFIDEVYADLSTSSSSMVESRTDDGNIRLEKPNNEFGEYFVIDSQGNLQFWSKNGNYFTASPKADSEQASS
;
A
#
# COMPACT_ATOMS: atom_id res chain seq x y z
N MET A 1 43.06 8.46 -16.01
CA MET A 1 42.96 8.50 -14.53
C MET A 1 42.17 7.26 -14.16
N ASN A 2 42.74 6.34 -13.39
CA ASN A 2 42.13 5.02 -13.16
C ASN A 2 40.74 5.21 -12.54
N ASP A 3 39.73 4.50 -13.04
CA ASP A 3 38.33 4.64 -12.58
C ASP A 3 38.18 4.44 -11.07
N ASN A 4 39.08 3.65 -10.47
CA ASN A 4 39.17 3.44 -9.03
C ASN A 4 39.55 4.72 -8.26
N VAL A 5 40.36 5.60 -8.84
CA VAL A 5 40.76 6.88 -8.20
C VAL A 5 39.59 7.86 -8.21
N LEU A 6 38.82 7.90 -9.31
CA LEU A 6 37.63 8.76 -9.40
C LEU A 6 36.55 8.31 -8.40
N LEU A 7 36.33 7.00 -8.26
CA LEU A 7 35.39 6.44 -7.30
C LEU A 7 35.81 6.74 -5.85
N MET A 8 37.09 6.59 -5.51
CA MET A 8 37.58 6.91 -4.16
C MET A 8 37.41 8.38 -3.80
N VAL A 9 37.65 9.29 -4.76
CA VAL A 9 37.42 10.73 -4.56
C VAL A 9 35.94 11.01 -4.32
N PHE A 10 35.06 10.38 -5.09
CA PHE A 10 33.61 10.55 -4.92
C PHE A 10 33.12 10.08 -3.55
N VAL A 11 33.58 8.90 -3.10
CA VAL A 11 33.24 8.35 -1.78
C VAL A 11 33.75 9.25 -0.66
N ALA A 12 34.97 9.78 -0.76
CA ALA A 12 35.54 10.66 0.25
C ALA A 12 34.77 12.00 0.36
N VAL A 13 34.41 12.60 -0.77
CA VAL A 13 33.60 13.83 -0.81
C VAL A 13 32.22 13.59 -0.21
N PHE A 14 31.56 12.49 -0.59
CA PHE A 14 30.24 12.15 -0.08
C PHE A 14 30.26 11.90 1.43
N ALA A 15 31.26 11.15 1.93
CA ALA A 15 31.43 10.91 3.37
C ALA A 15 31.67 12.21 4.15
N GLY A 16 32.45 13.15 3.60
CA GLY A 16 32.69 14.45 4.22
C GLY A 16 31.44 15.32 4.30
N VAL A 17 30.68 15.41 3.20
CA VAL A 17 29.39 16.13 3.15
C VAL A 17 28.38 15.51 4.12
N TRP A 18 28.31 14.17 4.15
CA TRP A 18 27.42 13.44 5.03
C TRP A 18 27.74 13.66 6.52
N TRP A 19 29.03 13.61 6.90
CA TRP A 19 29.47 13.89 8.26
C TRP A 19 29.12 15.32 8.70
N PHE A 20 29.28 16.30 7.81
CA PHE A 20 28.90 17.68 8.11
C PHE A 20 27.38 17.85 8.29
N VAL A 21 26.58 17.27 7.40
CA VAL A 21 25.10 17.35 7.44
C VAL A 21 24.55 16.67 8.69
N SER A 22 25.02 15.45 8.99
CA SER A 22 24.60 14.70 10.19
C SER A 22 24.93 15.44 11.50
N LYS A 23 26.12 16.03 11.60
CA LYS A 23 26.53 16.84 12.76
C LYS A 23 25.67 18.11 12.92
N ARG A 24 25.27 18.73 11.81
CA ARG A 24 24.37 19.90 11.81
C ARG A 24 22.95 19.53 12.23
N LEU A 25 22.42 18.41 11.73
CA LEU A 25 21.08 17.90 12.07
C LEU A 25 20.98 17.47 13.53
N ALA A 26 22.02 16.84 14.08
CA ALA A 26 22.07 16.44 15.48
C ALA A 26 21.98 17.64 16.45
N LYS A 27 22.64 18.77 16.11
CA LYS A 27 22.57 20.01 16.90
C LYS A 27 21.20 20.68 16.88
N MET A 28 20.34 20.36 15.91
CA MET A 28 19.01 20.95 15.75
C MET A 28 17.90 20.14 16.45
N GLY A 29 18.23 19.14 17.26
CA GLY A 29 17.24 18.32 17.99
C GLY A 29 16.44 17.35 17.12
N LYS A 30 16.77 17.21 15.83
CA LYS A 30 16.07 16.34 14.86
C LYS A 30 16.65 14.91 14.81
N GLY A 31 17.08 14.37 15.95
CA GLY A 31 17.77 13.07 16.05
C GLY A 31 16.90 11.86 15.66
N ALA A 32 15.57 11.99 15.65
CA ALA A 32 14.65 10.94 15.19
C ALA A 32 14.59 10.86 13.65
N PHE A 33 14.58 12.01 12.96
CA PHE A 33 14.60 12.07 11.49
C PHE A 33 15.89 11.46 10.91
N LEU A 34 17.03 11.67 11.58
CA LEU A 34 18.31 11.10 11.18
C LEU A 34 18.32 9.56 11.26
N ARG A 35 17.60 8.96 12.22
CA ARG A 35 17.55 7.50 12.40
C ARG A 35 16.71 6.80 11.33
N HIS A 36 15.57 7.38 10.94
CA HIS A 36 14.74 6.83 9.85
C HIS A 36 15.38 7.04 8.48
N PHE A 37 16.07 8.16 8.26
CA PHE A 37 16.77 8.40 7.00
C PHE A 37 18.04 7.53 6.85
N LEU A 38 18.71 7.16 7.95
CA LEU A 38 19.83 6.20 7.93
C LEU A 38 19.39 4.79 7.49
N GLY A 39 18.23 4.32 7.93
CA GLY A 39 17.70 3.00 7.56
C GLY A 39 17.41 2.88 6.06
N GLY A 40 16.84 3.93 5.45
CA GLY A 40 16.53 3.95 4.02
C GLY A 40 17.75 4.11 3.10
N VAL A 41 18.75 4.88 3.51
CA VAL A 41 19.93 5.15 2.65
C VAL A 41 20.99 4.05 2.77
N LEU A 42 21.18 3.42 3.94
CA LEU A 42 22.11 2.27 4.07
C LEU A 42 21.61 1.02 3.33
N GLY A 43 20.29 0.83 3.23
CA GLY A 43 19.69 -0.27 2.44
C GLY A 43 19.89 -0.12 0.93
N LEU A 44 19.93 1.12 0.41
CA LEU A 44 20.17 1.38 -1.02
C LEU A 44 21.63 1.18 -1.44
N PHE A 45 22.60 1.39 -0.54
CA PHE A 45 24.02 1.24 -0.87
C PHE A 45 24.58 -0.18 -0.67
N SER A 46 24.01 -1.00 0.22
CA SER A 46 24.36 -2.43 0.32
C SER A 46 23.88 -3.23 -0.90
N GLY A 47 22.73 -2.87 -1.48
CA GLY A 47 22.23 -3.48 -2.72
C GLY A 47 23.09 -3.19 -3.95
N LEU A 48 23.64 -1.99 -4.07
CA LEU A 48 24.46 -1.59 -5.24
C LEU A 48 25.86 -2.25 -5.26
N VAL A 49 26.45 -2.54 -4.09
CA VAL A 49 27.73 -3.25 -4.02
C VAL A 49 27.54 -4.74 -4.32
N ALA A 50 26.44 -5.35 -3.87
CA ALA A 50 26.13 -6.76 -4.19
C ALA A 50 25.84 -7.00 -5.68
N LEU A 51 25.20 -6.03 -6.37
CA LEU A 51 24.90 -6.14 -7.80
C LEU A 51 26.15 -6.02 -8.70
N SER A 52 27.17 -5.28 -8.25
CA SER A 52 28.45 -5.15 -8.97
C SER A 52 29.34 -6.40 -8.92
N LEU A 53 29.08 -7.33 -7.98
CA LEU A 53 29.78 -8.61 -7.89
C LEU A 53 29.07 -9.75 -8.65
N ALA A 54 27.76 -9.63 -8.89
CA ALA A 54 26.98 -10.67 -9.59
C ALA A 54 27.08 -10.60 -11.12
N PHE A 55 27.33 -9.43 -11.71
CA PHE A 55 27.45 -9.25 -13.17
C PHE A 55 28.88 -9.42 -13.73
N GLY A 56 29.85 -9.80 -12.89
CA GLY A 56 31.24 -10.03 -13.31
C GLY A 56 31.56 -11.45 -13.78
N LEU A 57 30.62 -12.40 -13.70
CA LEU A 57 30.86 -13.80 -14.04
C LEU A 57 29.64 -14.43 -14.71
N SER A 58 29.51 -14.27 -16.03
CA SER A 58 28.93 -15.32 -16.88
C SER A 58 29.31 -15.05 -18.32
N GLY A 59 30.21 -15.89 -18.81
CA GLY A 59 30.70 -15.91 -20.17
C GLY A 59 29.67 -16.47 -21.16
N GLU A 60 29.89 -16.07 -22.40
CA GLU A 60 29.23 -16.51 -23.62
C GLU A 60 29.16 -18.03 -23.74
N THR A 61 28.01 -18.57 -24.12
CA THR A 61 27.93 -19.75 -24.98
C THR A 61 26.74 -19.64 -25.93
N SER A 62 27.07 -19.38 -27.19
CA SER A 62 26.21 -19.60 -28.35
C SER A 62 26.18 -21.10 -28.69
N VAL A 63 24.99 -21.68 -28.82
CA VAL A 63 24.76 -22.96 -29.52
C VAL A 63 23.53 -22.83 -30.41
N THR A 64 23.78 -22.98 -31.70
CA THR A 64 22.85 -23.22 -32.81
C THR A 64 22.19 -24.59 -32.71
N GLY A 65 20.90 -24.68 -33.05
CA GLY A 65 20.21 -25.95 -33.29
C GLY A 65 18.77 -25.72 -33.75
N GLN A 66 18.47 -26.17 -34.96
CA GLN A 66 17.28 -25.90 -35.76
C GLN A 66 16.35 -27.13 -35.81
N ASP A 67 15.06 -26.86 -36.03
CA ASP A 67 13.94 -27.72 -36.46
C ASP A 67 13.39 -28.78 -35.48
N ASP A 68 12.15 -28.57 -35.02
CA ASP A 68 11.09 -29.54 -35.35
C ASP A 68 9.67 -28.93 -35.35
N LYS A 69 8.84 -29.43 -36.27
CA LYS A 69 7.47 -29.01 -36.55
C LYS A 69 6.48 -29.62 -35.56
N GLY A 70 5.61 -28.79 -34.99
CA GLY A 70 4.49 -29.25 -34.15
C GLY A 70 3.32 -28.28 -34.19
N ASN A 71 2.44 -28.49 -35.16
CA ASN A 71 1.15 -27.84 -35.32
C ASN A 71 0.21 -28.20 -34.16
N GLN A 72 -0.16 -27.25 -33.30
CA GLN A 72 -1.38 -27.34 -32.48
C GLN A 72 -2.09 -25.98 -32.41
N SER A 73 -3.25 -25.98 -33.05
CA SER A 73 -4.48 -25.22 -32.77
C SER A 73 -4.35 -24.05 -31.80
N VAL A 74 -4.37 -22.86 -32.39
CA VAL A 74 -4.78 -21.62 -31.74
C VAL A 74 -6.28 -21.74 -31.47
N ASP A 75 -6.65 -22.20 -30.27
CA ASP A 75 -7.97 -21.87 -29.73
C ASP A 75 -7.95 -20.38 -29.43
N SER A 76 -8.59 -19.62 -30.32
CA SER A 76 -8.95 -18.24 -30.09
C SER A 76 -9.83 -18.17 -28.86
N ALA A 77 -9.23 -17.86 -27.70
CA ALA A 77 -9.94 -17.38 -26.54
C ALA A 77 -10.68 -16.10 -26.99
N SER A 78 -11.99 -16.25 -27.18
CA SER A 78 -12.92 -15.15 -27.38
C SER A 78 -12.86 -14.29 -26.13
N SER A 79 -12.13 -13.16 -26.21
CA SER A 79 -12.20 -12.10 -25.21
C SER A 79 -13.62 -11.56 -25.24
N THR A 80 -14.44 -12.08 -24.33
CA THR A 80 -15.74 -11.49 -24.05
C THR A 80 -15.43 -10.15 -23.41
N HIS A 81 -15.43 -9.08 -24.22
CA HIS A 81 -15.32 -7.71 -23.70
C HIS A 81 -16.41 -7.53 -22.66
N GLN A 82 -16.03 -7.45 -21.39
CA GLN A 82 -16.95 -7.11 -20.34
C GLN A 82 -17.22 -5.61 -20.45
N ASP A 83 -18.49 -5.22 -20.51
CA ASP A 83 -18.86 -3.81 -20.41
C ASP A 83 -18.65 -3.35 -18.96
N LEU A 84 -17.47 -2.81 -18.69
CA LEU A 84 -17.08 -2.32 -17.37
C LEU A 84 -17.51 -0.87 -17.11
N SER A 85 -18.29 -0.24 -18.01
CA SER A 85 -18.68 1.18 -17.88
C SER A 85 -19.52 1.48 -16.64
N ASN A 86 -20.23 0.50 -16.10
CA ASN A 86 -21.02 0.63 -14.87
C ASN A 86 -20.21 0.40 -13.58
N HIS A 87 -18.92 0.07 -13.68
CA HIS A 87 -18.06 -0.18 -12.50
C HIS A 87 -17.31 1.07 -12.04
N TYR A 88 -17.35 2.16 -12.81
CA TYR A 88 -16.58 3.36 -12.51
C TYR A 88 -17.23 4.65 -12.99
N GLU A 89 -16.83 5.75 -12.36
CA GLU A 89 -17.16 7.12 -12.72
C GLU A 89 -15.87 7.95 -12.86
N VAL A 90 -15.71 8.66 -13.98
CA VAL A 90 -14.63 9.63 -14.15
C VAL A 90 -15.03 10.94 -13.46
N ILE A 91 -14.30 11.32 -12.42
CA ILE A 91 -14.62 12.51 -11.59
C ILE A 91 -13.75 13.72 -11.95
N SER A 92 -12.63 13.51 -12.63
CA SER A 92 -11.73 14.58 -13.08
C SER A 92 -10.94 14.11 -14.29
N ASP A 93 -10.80 14.98 -15.29
CA ASP A 93 -9.96 14.75 -16.46
C ASP A 93 -9.23 16.04 -16.82
N GLN A 94 -7.91 16.02 -16.71
CA GLN A 94 -7.06 17.20 -16.88
C GLN A 94 -5.98 16.92 -17.91
N VAL A 95 -6.01 17.67 -19.01
CA VAL A 95 -5.02 17.58 -20.08
C VAL A 95 -4.06 18.77 -20.04
N ASN A 96 -2.76 18.46 -20.09
CA ASN A 96 -1.66 19.41 -20.24
C ASN A 96 -0.81 18.94 -21.42
N ALA A 97 -1.37 19.09 -22.63
CA ALA A 97 -0.71 18.68 -23.85
C ALA A 97 0.53 19.53 -24.16
N PRO A 98 1.55 18.92 -24.80
CA PRO A 98 1.61 17.52 -25.24
C PRO A 98 2.11 16.55 -24.14
N PHE A 99 2.29 17.00 -22.89
CA PHE A 99 3.10 16.27 -21.92
C PHE A 99 2.35 15.24 -21.07
N LYS A 100 1.12 15.56 -20.64
CA LYS A 100 0.44 14.74 -19.63
C LYS A 100 -1.09 14.89 -19.68
N ARG A 101 -1.79 13.77 -19.50
CA ARG A 101 -3.20 13.70 -19.04
C ARG A 101 -3.27 13.07 -17.65
N THR A 102 -4.11 13.61 -16.78
CA THR A 102 -4.37 13.11 -15.41
C THR A 102 -5.87 12.88 -15.28
N VAL A 103 -6.26 11.63 -15.04
CA VAL A 103 -7.66 11.25 -14.83
C VAL A 103 -7.82 10.74 -13.40
N GLU A 104 -8.89 11.16 -12.73
CA GLU A 104 -9.30 10.59 -11.45
C GLU A 104 -10.63 9.88 -11.60
N VAL A 105 -10.68 8.67 -11.04
CA VAL A 105 -11.78 7.72 -11.21
C VAL A 105 -12.23 7.23 -9.85
N VAL A 106 -13.54 7.12 -9.68
CA VAL A 106 -14.16 6.38 -8.57
C VAL A 106 -14.60 5.02 -9.10
N LEU A 107 -14.21 3.96 -8.41
CA LEU A 107 -14.66 2.59 -8.63
C LEU A 107 -15.76 2.28 -7.61
N HIS A 108 -16.83 1.62 -8.06
CA HIS A 108 -17.93 1.20 -7.18
C HIS A 108 -17.61 -0.08 -6.39
N GLU A 109 -16.58 -0.80 -6.82
CA GLU A 109 -16.09 -2.01 -6.15
C GLU A 109 -14.60 -2.24 -6.44
N ARG A 110 -14.01 -3.17 -5.70
CA ARG A 110 -12.66 -3.66 -6.01
C ARG A 110 -12.71 -4.50 -7.28
N VAL A 111 -11.78 -4.26 -8.18
CA VAL A 111 -11.65 -4.99 -9.44
C VAL A 111 -10.34 -5.77 -9.47
N SER A 112 -10.24 -6.78 -10.33
CA SER A 112 -8.96 -7.48 -10.56
C SER A 112 -7.97 -6.58 -11.32
N GLU A 113 -6.69 -7.00 -11.38
CA GLU A 113 -5.69 -6.31 -12.18
C GLU A 113 -6.08 -6.26 -13.67
N ASP A 114 -6.57 -7.37 -14.22
CA ASP A 114 -7.05 -7.46 -15.60
C ASP A 114 -8.23 -6.51 -15.89
N GLN A 115 -9.18 -6.41 -14.95
CA GLN A 115 -10.30 -5.48 -15.07
C GLN A 115 -9.84 -4.03 -14.98
N LEU A 116 -8.89 -3.72 -14.09
CA LEU A 116 -8.31 -2.39 -13.95
C LEU A 116 -7.53 -1.99 -15.23
N GLU A 117 -6.84 -2.95 -15.85
CA GLU A 117 -6.23 -2.79 -17.16
C GLU A 117 -7.28 -2.43 -18.23
N GLU A 118 -8.37 -3.18 -18.33
CA GLU A 118 -9.43 -2.93 -19.32
C GLU A 118 -10.10 -1.57 -19.11
N ILE A 119 -10.36 -1.18 -17.85
CA ILE A 119 -10.86 0.15 -17.49
C ILE A 119 -9.87 1.23 -17.93
N GLY A 120 -8.58 1.08 -17.62
CA GLY A 120 -7.56 2.05 -18.01
C GLY A 120 -7.44 2.22 -19.52
N ARG A 121 -7.54 1.12 -20.28
CA ARG A 121 -7.57 1.14 -21.76
C ARG A 121 -8.79 1.85 -22.28
N SER A 122 -9.95 1.57 -21.70
CA SER A 122 -11.21 2.21 -22.07
C SER A 122 -11.15 3.72 -21.87
N ILE A 123 -10.69 4.19 -20.71
CA ILE A 123 -10.54 5.62 -20.40
C ILE A 123 -9.52 6.30 -21.30
N LYS A 124 -8.38 5.64 -21.59
CA LYS A 124 -7.38 6.20 -22.51
C LYS A 124 -7.94 6.36 -23.93
N ALA A 125 -8.85 5.49 -24.36
CA ALA A 125 -9.48 5.52 -25.67
C ALA A 125 -10.64 6.54 -25.80
N MET A 126 -11.11 7.11 -24.68
CA MET A 126 -12.15 8.16 -24.71
C MET A 126 -11.65 9.53 -25.21
N ASP A 127 -10.33 9.73 -25.25
CA ASP A 127 -9.71 10.99 -25.67
C ASP A 127 -8.63 10.74 -26.71
N ASP A 128 -8.74 11.47 -27.81
CA ASP A 128 -7.86 11.41 -28.98
C ASP A 128 -6.68 12.40 -28.87
N GLU A 129 -6.60 13.23 -27.82
CA GLU A 129 -5.49 14.17 -27.64
C GLU A 129 -4.17 13.42 -27.40
N GLU A 130 -3.20 13.68 -28.29
CA GLU A 130 -1.87 13.07 -28.21
C GLU A 130 -1.08 13.68 -27.05
N VAL A 131 -0.87 12.86 -26.01
CA VAL A 131 -0.01 13.20 -24.87
C VAL A 131 1.06 12.14 -24.67
N GLU A 132 2.25 12.56 -24.23
CA GLU A 132 3.36 11.66 -23.92
C GLU A 132 2.99 10.64 -22.83
N ARG A 133 2.18 11.05 -21.85
CA ARG A 133 1.86 10.25 -20.66
C ARG A 133 0.42 10.43 -20.22
N THR A 134 -0.23 9.33 -19.84
CA THR A 134 -1.53 9.36 -19.15
C THR A 134 -1.40 8.69 -17.79
N PHE A 135 -1.83 9.38 -16.74
CA PHE A 135 -1.95 8.83 -15.40
C PHE A 135 -3.42 8.75 -15.04
N ILE A 136 -3.87 7.60 -14.56
CA ILE A 136 -5.23 7.40 -14.06
C ILE A 136 -5.12 6.90 -12.63
N GLY A 137 -5.72 7.63 -11.70
CA GLY A 137 -5.81 7.26 -10.29
C GLY A 137 -7.22 6.78 -9.94
N TYR A 138 -7.32 5.64 -9.27
CA TYR A 138 -8.58 5.02 -8.91
C TYR A 138 -8.77 5.03 -7.41
N ARG A 139 -9.92 5.51 -6.93
CA ARG A 139 -10.38 5.38 -5.53
C ARG A 139 -11.62 4.51 -5.49
N LEU A 140 -11.86 3.82 -4.38
CA LEU A 140 -13.15 3.18 -4.15
C LEU A 140 -14.15 4.25 -3.64
N ASP A 141 -15.42 4.11 -3.98
CA ASP A 141 -16.51 4.98 -3.48
C ASP A 141 -16.64 4.97 -1.93
N SER A 142 -16.27 3.85 -1.31
CA SER A 142 -16.17 3.66 0.14
C SER A 142 -14.97 4.40 0.77
N GLN A 143 -14.03 4.92 -0.02
CA GLN A 143 -12.88 5.67 0.48
C GLN A 143 -13.18 7.18 0.55
N PRO A 144 -12.67 7.89 1.58
CA PRO A 144 -12.71 9.35 1.59
C PRO A 144 -12.05 9.94 0.33
N SER A 145 -12.63 11.02 -0.22
CA SER A 145 -12.10 11.68 -1.42
C SER A 145 -10.66 12.19 -1.28
N ASP A 146 -10.19 12.44 -0.05
CA ASP A 146 -8.83 12.88 0.27
C ASP A 146 -7.85 11.72 0.53
N SER A 147 -8.29 10.46 0.36
CA SER A 147 -7.42 9.30 0.53
C SER A 147 -6.44 9.13 -0.62
N ALA A 148 -5.39 8.35 -0.36
CA ALA A 148 -4.55 7.79 -1.41
C ALA A 148 -5.40 6.94 -2.38
N TYR A 149 -4.90 6.79 -3.61
CA TYR A 149 -5.50 5.91 -4.61
C TYR A 149 -5.43 4.44 -4.15
N TRP A 150 -6.50 3.69 -4.42
CA TRP A 150 -6.53 2.24 -4.26
C TRP A 150 -5.73 1.53 -5.36
N GLY A 151 -5.76 2.08 -6.57
CA GLY A 151 -4.97 1.59 -7.70
C GLY A 151 -4.59 2.71 -8.65
N THR A 152 -3.63 2.45 -9.54
CA THR A 152 -3.23 3.38 -10.59
C THR A 152 -2.94 2.66 -11.90
N THR A 153 -3.12 3.36 -13.00
CA THR A 153 -2.60 2.94 -14.31
C THR A 153 -1.79 4.06 -14.93
N HIS A 154 -0.65 3.69 -15.50
CA HIS A 154 0.31 4.60 -16.10
C HIS A 154 0.55 4.21 -17.56
N TYR A 155 0.32 5.13 -18.48
CA TYR A 155 0.76 5.00 -19.88
C TYR A 155 2.04 5.80 -20.07
N ASN A 156 3.17 5.10 -20.22
CA ASN A 156 4.46 5.75 -20.49
C ASN A 156 5.50 4.81 -21.17
N PRO A 157 5.41 4.50 -22.48
CA PRO A 157 4.23 4.49 -23.35
C PRO A 157 3.39 3.21 -23.19
N THR A 158 3.97 2.17 -22.59
CA THR A 158 3.29 0.92 -22.24
C THR A 158 2.40 1.15 -21.02
N LEU A 159 1.27 0.46 -20.98
CA LEU A 159 0.42 0.43 -19.80
C LEU A 159 1.11 -0.32 -18.67
N ASN A 160 1.13 0.28 -17.49
CA ASN A 160 1.48 -0.38 -16.24
C ASN A 160 0.32 -0.20 -15.25
N VAL A 161 -0.10 -1.30 -14.64
CA VAL A 161 -1.16 -1.36 -13.63
C VAL A 161 -0.52 -1.59 -12.28
N VAL A 162 -1.01 -0.90 -11.25
CA VAL A 162 -0.57 -1.07 -9.87
C VAL A 162 -1.78 -1.04 -8.96
N ILE A 163 -2.00 -2.11 -8.19
CA ILE A 163 -2.93 -2.13 -7.07
C ILE A 163 -2.14 -1.80 -5.80
N LEU A 164 -2.54 -0.74 -5.10
CA LEU A 164 -1.90 -0.24 -3.87
C LEU A 164 -2.65 -0.68 -2.60
N GLY A 165 -3.95 -0.95 -2.72
CA GLY A 165 -4.79 -1.49 -1.65
C GLY A 165 -4.89 -3.02 -1.70
N LEU A 166 -5.87 -3.56 -0.95
CA LEU A 166 -6.22 -4.98 -1.03
C LEU A 166 -6.85 -5.29 -2.39
N THR A 167 -6.41 -6.36 -3.02
CA THR A 167 -7.10 -6.99 -4.15
C THR A 167 -8.49 -7.53 -3.72
N PRO A 168 -9.39 -7.86 -4.66
CA PRO A 168 -10.68 -8.46 -4.33
C PRO A 168 -10.54 -9.72 -3.46
N ASP A 169 -9.60 -10.61 -3.79
CA ASP A 169 -9.40 -11.88 -3.08
C ASP A 169 -8.84 -11.67 -1.68
N GLU A 170 -7.85 -10.78 -1.51
CA GLU A 170 -7.29 -10.44 -0.20
C GLU A 170 -8.33 -9.75 0.70
N TYR A 171 -9.12 -8.84 0.13
CA TYR A 171 -10.21 -8.19 0.86
C TYR A 171 -11.25 -9.22 1.30
N LYS A 172 -11.60 -10.16 0.42
CA LYS A 172 -12.50 -11.27 0.74
C LYS A 172 -11.94 -12.17 1.83
N ALA A 173 -10.65 -12.53 1.76
CA ALA A 173 -10.00 -13.35 2.79
C ALA A 173 -10.09 -12.70 4.17
N LEU A 174 -9.84 -11.39 4.26
CA LEU A 174 -9.99 -10.64 5.52
C LEU A 174 -11.46 -10.46 5.94
N GLN A 175 -12.39 -10.37 4.99
CA GLN A 175 -13.82 -10.26 5.28
C GLN A 175 -14.38 -11.56 5.86
N ASP A 176 -13.91 -12.69 5.33
CA ASP A 176 -14.31 -14.05 5.71
C ASP A 176 -13.53 -14.58 6.92
N PHE A 177 -12.52 -13.85 7.40
CA PHE A 177 -11.74 -14.22 8.57
C PHE A 177 -12.64 -14.35 9.82
N ASP A 178 -12.59 -15.52 10.46
CA ASP A 178 -13.45 -15.90 11.58
C ASP A 178 -12.94 -15.32 12.90
N VAL A 179 -13.22 -14.03 13.13
CA VAL A 179 -12.82 -13.34 14.37
C VAL A 179 -13.40 -14.05 15.61
N ALA A 180 -14.63 -14.55 15.55
CA ALA A 180 -15.30 -15.19 16.68
C ALA A 180 -14.71 -16.57 17.02
N GLY A 181 -14.19 -17.29 16.03
CA GLY A 181 -13.48 -18.55 16.21
C GLY A 181 -12.06 -18.39 16.75
N GLU A 182 -11.38 -17.30 16.38
CA GLU A 182 -9.96 -17.08 16.69
C GLU A 182 -9.72 -16.31 18.00
N TYR A 183 -10.67 -15.46 18.42
CA TYR A 183 -10.49 -14.54 19.56
C TYR A 183 -11.50 -14.73 20.68
N GLN A 184 -11.07 -14.47 21.92
CA GLN A 184 -11.91 -14.45 23.12
C GLN A 184 -12.18 -13.00 23.54
N GLU A 185 -13.32 -12.76 24.19
CA GLU A 185 -13.68 -11.44 24.76
C GLU A 185 -13.43 -10.28 23.77
N ILE A 186 -13.94 -10.43 22.54
CA ILE A 186 -13.75 -9.48 21.45
C ILE A 186 -14.35 -8.12 21.83
N MET A 187 -13.54 -7.09 21.72
CA MET A 187 -13.91 -5.68 21.95
C MET A 187 -14.37 -5.03 20.64
N GLY A 188 -13.85 -5.50 19.50
CA GLY A 188 -14.31 -5.14 18.17
C GLY A 188 -13.30 -5.54 17.08
N SER A 189 -13.72 -5.39 15.83
CA SER A 189 -12.85 -5.57 14.65
C SER A 189 -13.15 -4.54 13.57
N TRP A 190 -12.13 -4.08 12.85
CA TRP A 190 -12.23 -2.95 11.91
C TRP A 190 -11.32 -3.11 10.70
N PHE A 191 -11.81 -2.75 9.53
CA PHE A 191 -10.97 -2.66 8.32
C PHE A 191 -10.20 -1.35 8.29
N ILE A 192 -8.88 -1.45 8.27
CA ILE A 192 -7.99 -0.30 8.18
C ILE A 192 -7.49 -0.20 6.75
N GLY A 193 -8.03 0.75 5.98
CA GLY A 193 -7.66 0.95 4.57
C GLY A 193 -6.57 2.01 4.34
N ARG A 194 -6.08 2.68 5.40
CA ARG A 194 -5.01 3.69 5.31
C ARG A 194 -3.67 3.08 5.68
N GLY A 195 -2.64 3.35 4.88
CA GLY A 195 -1.30 2.78 5.09
C GLY A 195 -1.21 1.36 4.55
N PHE A 196 -0.78 0.40 5.38
CA PHE A 196 -0.80 -1.02 5.03
C PHE A 196 -2.18 -1.59 5.37
N PRO A 197 -2.99 -2.01 4.37
CA PRO A 197 -4.32 -2.47 4.66
C PRO A 197 -4.35 -3.76 5.49
N HIS A 198 -5.18 -3.81 6.52
CA HIS A 198 -5.32 -4.95 7.41
C HIS A 198 -6.68 -4.96 8.12
N LEU A 199 -7.02 -6.09 8.74
CA LEU A 199 -8.07 -6.19 9.74
C LEU A 199 -7.46 -5.97 11.12
N LEU A 200 -7.97 -5.01 11.87
CA LEU A 200 -7.56 -4.77 13.26
C LEU A 200 -8.57 -5.41 14.20
N VAL A 201 -8.13 -6.23 15.14
CA VAL A 201 -8.99 -6.89 16.15
C VAL A 201 -8.53 -6.49 17.55
N ALA A 202 -9.41 -5.94 18.36
CA ALA A 202 -9.17 -5.69 19.78
C ALA A 202 -9.89 -6.75 20.62
N TYR A 203 -9.19 -7.35 21.58
CA TYR A 203 -9.70 -8.50 22.34
C TYR A 203 -9.04 -8.61 23.72
N LYS A 204 -9.54 -9.53 24.56
CA LYS A 204 -8.94 -9.82 25.87
C LYS A 204 -8.61 -11.29 26.05
N VAL A 205 -7.54 -11.53 26.81
CA VAL A 205 -7.16 -12.85 27.31
C VAL A 205 -6.77 -12.69 28.77
N ASP A 206 -7.40 -13.46 29.66
CA ASP A 206 -7.16 -13.42 31.10
C ASP A 206 -7.24 -12.00 31.73
N GLY A 207 -8.11 -11.15 31.16
CA GLY A 207 -8.29 -9.75 31.56
C GLY A 207 -7.26 -8.77 31.02
N GLU A 208 -6.23 -9.23 30.32
CA GLU A 208 -5.27 -8.39 29.60
C GLU A 208 -5.78 -8.05 28.20
N SER A 209 -5.56 -6.81 27.75
CA SER A 209 -6.05 -6.32 26.45
C SER A 209 -4.97 -6.40 25.37
N PHE A 210 -5.39 -6.78 24.17
CA PHE A 210 -4.52 -6.91 23.00
C PHE A 210 -5.15 -6.28 21.77
N ILE A 211 -4.29 -5.92 20.82
CA ILE A 211 -4.67 -5.63 19.45
C ILE A 211 -3.85 -6.54 18.53
N ASP A 212 -4.54 -7.20 17.62
CA ASP A 212 -3.94 -7.91 16.49
C ASP A 212 -4.20 -7.15 15.19
N GLU A 213 -3.17 -6.99 14.39
CA GLU A 213 -3.25 -6.59 12.99
C GLU A 213 -3.16 -7.87 12.13
N VAL A 214 -4.25 -8.25 11.48
CA VAL A 214 -4.34 -9.42 10.59
C VAL A 214 -4.17 -8.95 9.14
N TYR A 215 -3.12 -9.41 8.47
CA TYR A 215 -2.78 -9.01 7.11
C TYR A 215 -3.43 -9.94 6.06
N ALA A 216 -3.31 -9.56 4.79
CA ALA A 216 -3.92 -10.26 3.66
C ALA A 216 -3.53 -11.75 3.55
N ASP A 217 -2.33 -12.12 3.99
CA ASP A 217 -1.84 -13.49 4.06
C ASP A 217 -2.28 -14.24 5.34
N LEU A 218 -3.18 -13.62 6.12
CA LEU A 218 -3.70 -14.06 7.42
C LEU A 218 -2.63 -14.15 8.52
N SER A 219 -1.42 -13.64 8.26
CA SER A 219 -0.44 -13.46 9.33
C SER A 219 -0.88 -12.36 10.29
N THR A 220 -0.47 -12.46 11.55
CA THR A 220 -0.87 -11.52 12.60
C THR A 220 0.33 -10.84 13.23
N SER A 221 0.16 -9.56 13.55
CA SER A 221 1.04 -8.82 14.47
C SER A 221 0.28 -8.45 15.72
N SER A 222 0.71 -8.97 16.87
CA SER A 222 0.05 -8.76 18.17
C SER A 222 0.77 -7.71 19.01
N SER A 223 0.00 -6.84 19.66
CA SER A 223 0.48 -5.84 20.62
C SER A 223 -0.35 -5.89 21.89
N SER A 224 0.30 -5.94 23.05
CA SER A 224 -0.37 -5.73 24.33
C SER A 224 -0.72 -4.27 24.54
N MET A 225 -1.86 -4.03 25.20
CA MET A 225 -2.44 -2.72 25.38
C MET A 225 -2.73 -2.45 26.86
N VAL A 226 -2.50 -1.21 27.27
CA VAL A 226 -3.03 -0.68 28.53
C VAL A 226 -4.43 -0.16 28.25
N GLU A 227 -5.42 -0.79 28.88
CA GLU A 227 -6.81 -0.35 28.83
C GLU A 227 -7.08 0.70 29.91
N SER A 228 -7.81 1.74 29.54
CA SER A 228 -8.41 2.70 30.46
C SER A 228 -9.79 3.14 29.94
N ARG A 229 -10.49 3.96 30.74
CA ARG A 229 -11.76 4.56 30.35
C ARG A 229 -11.60 6.07 30.20
N THR A 230 -12.20 6.62 29.16
CA THR A 230 -12.39 8.07 29.02
C THR A 230 -13.50 8.55 29.96
N ASP A 231 -13.61 9.86 30.17
CA ASP A 231 -14.66 10.47 31.01
C ASP A 231 -16.09 10.12 30.50
N ASP A 232 -16.24 9.95 29.19
CA ASP A 232 -17.50 9.57 28.54
C ASP A 232 -17.75 8.05 28.55
N GLY A 233 -16.90 7.26 29.21
CA GLY A 233 -17.03 5.81 29.34
C GLY A 233 -16.50 4.98 28.17
N ASN A 234 -16.03 5.63 27.09
CA ASN A 234 -15.39 4.96 25.95
C ASN A 234 -14.11 4.23 26.39
N ILE A 235 -13.77 3.14 25.69
CA ILE A 235 -12.56 2.37 25.98
C ILE A 235 -11.38 3.06 25.31
N ARG A 236 -10.31 3.30 26.07
CA ARG A 236 -9.04 3.77 25.53
C ARG A 236 -8.01 2.66 25.61
N LEU A 237 -7.32 2.42 24.50
CA LEU A 237 -6.23 1.44 24.39
C LEU A 237 -4.96 2.17 23.96
N GLU A 238 -3.88 2.01 24.72
CA GLU A 238 -2.56 2.53 24.34
C GLU A 238 -1.44 1.53 24.59
N LYS A 239 -0.33 1.65 23.84
CA LYS A 239 0.83 0.79 24.08
C LYS A 239 1.45 1.12 25.45
N PRO A 240 1.96 0.13 26.21
CA PRO A 240 2.58 0.37 27.53
C PRO A 240 3.67 1.44 27.53
N ASN A 241 4.46 1.50 26.44
CA ASN A 241 5.50 2.52 26.22
C ASN A 241 5.04 3.52 25.15
N ASN A 242 4.05 4.35 25.49
CA ASN A 242 3.45 5.33 24.56
C ASN A 242 4.30 6.59 24.35
N GLU A 243 5.53 6.44 23.83
CA GLU A 243 6.46 7.56 23.62
C GLU A 243 5.95 8.60 22.59
N PHE A 244 5.09 8.17 21.67
CA PHE A 244 4.56 9.00 20.59
C PHE A 244 3.21 9.65 20.93
N GLY A 245 2.57 9.25 22.03
CA GLY A 245 1.27 9.76 22.48
C GLY A 245 0.12 9.34 21.57
N GLU A 246 0.26 8.24 20.84
CA GLU A 246 -0.79 7.67 19.99
C GLU A 246 -1.61 6.66 20.78
N TYR A 247 -2.92 6.65 20.58
CA TYR A 247 -3.82 5.75 21.27
C TYR A 247 -5.08 5.53 20.44
N PHE A 248 -5.79 4.46 20.76
CA PHE A 248 -7.09 4.14 20.19
C PHE A 248 -8.19 4.47 21.18
N VAL A 249 -9.35 4.86 20.66
CA VAL A 249 -10.59 4.93 21.43
C VAL A 249 -11.66 4.13 20.71
N ILE A 250 -12.26 3.16 21.42
CA ILE A 250 -13.47 2.47 20.97
C ILE A 250 -14.65 3.22 21.58
N ASP A 251 -15.41 3.90 20.74
CA ASP A 251 -16.55 4.70 21.19
C ASP A 251 -17.79 3.86 21.49
N SER A 252 -18.81 4.48 22.08
CA SER A 252 -20.09 3.84 22.41
C SER A 252 -20.85 3.24 21.21
N GLN A 253 -20.50 3.61 19.97
CA GLN A 253 -21.07 3.05 18.74
C GLN A 253 -20.21 1.90 18.19
N GLY A 254 -19.10 1.58 18.85
CA GLY A 254 -18.14 0.57 18.43
C GLY A 254 -17.14 1.06 17.39
N ASN A 255 -17.13 2.34 17.02
CA ASN A 255 -16.13 2.82 16.06
C ASN A 255 -14.76 2.88 16.71
N LEU A 256 -13.73 2.58 15.92
CA LEU A 256 -12.34 2.73 16.32
C LEU A 256 -11.82 4.08 15.88
N GLN A 257 -11.44 4.90 16.85
CA GLN A 257 -10.87 6.21 16.62
C GLN A 257 -9.36 6.18 16.87
N PHE A 258 -8.61 6.78 15.95
CA PHE A 258 -7.17 6.88 15.99
C PHE A 258 -6.80 8.29 16.45
N TRP A 259 -6.17 8.37 17.61
CA TRP A 259 -5.85 9.63 18.26
C TRP A 259 -4.34 9.84 18.36
N SER A 260 -3.96 11.11 18.26
CA SER A 260 -2.63 11.60 18.60
C SER A 260 -2.76 12.84 19.50
N LYS A 261 -1.64 13.44 19.87
CA LYS A 261 -1.62 14.76 20.52
C LYS A 261 -2.33 15.87 19.72
N ASN A 262 -2.52 15.68 18.40
CA ASN A 262 -3.18 16.65 17.52
C ASN A 262 -4.70 16.38 17.40
N GLY A 263 -5.22 15.40 18.12
CA GLY A 263 -6.62 14.97 18.06
C GLY A 263 -6.83 13.70 17.23
N ASN A 264 -8.11 13.39 17.00
CA ASN A 264 -8.55 12.30 16.14
C ASN A 264 -8.16 12.62 14.69
N TYR A 265 -7.46 11.69 14.05
CA TYR A 265 -7.05 11.83 12.64
C TYR A 265 -7.66 10.77 11.72
N PHE A 266 -8.32 9.75 12.28
CA PHE A 266 -8.99 8.70 11.52
C PHE A 266 -10.01 7.97 12.40
N THR A 267 -11.16 7.60 11.82
CA THR A 267 -12.17 6.78 12.48
C THR A 267 -12.62 5.69 11.52
N ALA A 268 -12.60 4.45 12.00
CA ALA A 268 -13.04 3.27 11.27
C ALA A 268 -14.35 2.74 11.88
N SER A 269 -15.33 2.48 11.02
CA SER A 269 -16.57 1.80 11.42
C SER A 269 -16.30 0.31 11.68
N PRO A 270 -17.05 -0.33 12.60
CA PRO A 270 -16.94 -1.76 12.83
C PRO A 270 -17.03 -2.56 11.52
N LYS A 271 -16.25 -3.64 11.43
CA LYS A 271 -16.46 -4.65 10.40
C LYS A 271 -17.89 -5.16 10.52
N ALA A 272 -18.62 -5.13 9.41
CA ALA A 272 -19.96 -5.72 9.38
C ALA A 272 -19.85 -7.23 9.61
N ASP A 273 -20.65 -7.74 10.56
CA ASP A 273 -20.81 -9.17 10.74
C ASP A 273 -21.47 -9.76 9.47
N SER A 274 -20.92 -10.86 8.96
CA SER A 274 -21.47 -11.58 7.80
C SER A 274 -22.89 -12.09 8.02
N GLU A 275 -23.41 -12.03 9.24
CA GLU A 275 -24.74 -12.51 9.63
C GLU A 275 -25.88 -11.52 9.33
N GLN A 276 -25.61 -10.25 8.99
CA GLN A 276 -26.66 -9.26 8.68
C GLN A 276 -26.91 -8.99 7.19
N ALA A 277 -26.21 -9.68 6.28
CA ALA A 277 -26.42 -9.51 4.83
C ALA A 277 -27.55 -10.37 4.24
N SER A 278 -28.36 -11.03 5.09
CA SER A 278 -29.49 -11.87 4.68
C SER A 278 -30.76 -11.45 5.42
N SER A 279 -31.39 -10.36 4.98
CA SER A 279 -32.73 -9.93 5.42
C SER A 279 -33.47 -9.24 4.29
#